data_AF-A0AAU2JZH1-F1
#
_entry.id   AF-A0AAU2JZH1-F1
#
_cell.length_a   1.000
_cell.length_b   1.000
_cell.length_c   1.000
_cell.angle_alpha   90.00
_cell.angle_beta   90.00
_cell.angle_gamma   90.00
#
_symmetry.space_group_name_H-M   'P 1'
#
loop_
_entity.id
_entity.type
_entity.pdbx_description
1 polymer ?
#
loop_
_entity_poly.entity_id
_entity_poly.type
_entity_poly.pdbx_seq_one_letter_code
_entity_poly.pdbx_strand_id
1 'polypeptide(L)'
;MQLLSGRLYFALPKGGKTRIVDMPRSVATELAAYFLDHPAVDVELPWGGPEPDREKQSFPLVLTTTYGNAIRANIFNDEAWKPALAAAGVIPVRERGARWKASRKDGFHVLRHTYASVLLEAGESIVTLARWLGHSSPTITLDHYAHFMPEAGGKGRAAIDALLSTAPVYVPEGLVSSHGSI
;
A
#
# COMPACT_ATOMS: atom_id res chain seq x y z
N MET A 1 -7.94 7.51 12.10
CA MET A 1 -9.32 8.03 12.21
C MET A 1 -10.29 6.98 11.71
N GLN A 2 -11.43 6.79 12.37
CA GLN A 2 -12.48 5.84 12.00
C GLN A 2 -13.85 6.53 11.96
N LEU A 3 -14.74 6.05 11.08
CA LEU A 3 -16.12 6.50 10.98
C LEU A 3 -17.03 5.47 11.65
N LEU A 4 -17.66 5.83 12.77
CA LEU A 4 -18.55 4.96 13.54
C LEU A 4 -19.90 5.68 13.71
N SER A 5 -21.00 5.03 13.33
CA SER A 5 -22.36 5.60 13.41
C SER A 5 -22.50 7.02 12.84
N GLY A 6 -21.78 7.30 11.74
CA GLY A 6 -21.81 8.62 11.07
C GLY A 6 -20.93 9.71 11.70
N ARG A 7 -20.17 9.42 12.75
CA ARG A 7 -19.24 10.36 13.40
C ARG A 7 -17.79 9.88 13.29
N LEU A 8 -16.86 10.83 13.19
CA LEU A 8 -15.42 10.55 13.11
C LEU A 8 -14.79 10.52 14.50
N TYR A 9 -13.85 9.59 14.68
CA TYR A 9 -13.11 9.35 15.91
C TYR A 9 -11.62 9.18 15.60
N PHE A 10 -10.76 9.69 16.46
CA PHE A 10 -9.38 9.22 16.50
C PHE A 10 -9.34 7.87 17.20
N ALA A 11 -8.68 6.91 16.57
CA ALA A 11 -8.58 5.56 17.11
C ALA A 11 -7.34 4.92 16.52
N LEU A 12 -6.77 3.97 17.27
CA LEU A 12 -5.71 3.12 16.75
C LEU A 12 -6.22 2.31 15.55
N PRO A 13 -5.31 1.90 14.64
CA PRO A 13 -5.64 0.95 13.58
C PRO A 13 -6.25 -0.33 14.16
N LYS A 14 -7.01 -1.07 13.33
CA LYS A 14 -7.57 -2.37 13.70
C LYS A 14 -6.45 -3.26 14.25
N GLY A 15 -6.59 -3.70 15.51
CA GLY A 15 -5.58 -4.49 16.22
C GLY A 15 -4.57 -3.70 17.06
N GLY A 16 -4.72 -2.38 17.19
CA GLY A 16 -3.94 -1.56 18.12
C GLY A 16 -2.47 -1.32 17.72
N LYS A 17 -2.06 -1.76 16.53
CA LYS A 17 -0.66 -1.72 16.09
C LYS A 17 -0.40 -0.54 15.16
N THR A 18 0.62 0.24 15.49
CA THR A 18 1.20 1.24 14.60
C THR A 18 2.31 0.62 13.76
N ARG A 19 2.71 1.31 12.69
CA ARG A 19 3.77 0.85 11.78
C ARG A 19 4.49 2.04 11.18
N ILE A 20 5.75 1.81 10.84
CA ILE A 20 6.59 2.75 10.10
C ILE A 20 6.73 2.20 8.69
N VAL A 21 6.61 3.09 7.70
CA VAL A 21 6.78 2.78 6.29
C VAL A 21 7.81 3.76 5.77
N ASP A 22 8.78 3.27 5.01
CA ASP A 22 9.82 4.12 4.42
C ASP A 22 9.18 5.06 3.40
N MET A 23 9.55 6.33 3.50
CA MET A 23 9.07 7.37 2.59
C MET A 23 10.14 7.65 1.54
N PRO A 24 9.89 7.38 0.25
CA PRO A 24 10.81 7.75 -0.81
C PRO A 24 11.07 9.25 -0.81
N ARG A 25 12.30 9.66 -1.17
CA ARG A 25 12.69 11.08 -1.19
C ARG A 25 11.75 11.94 -2.05
N SER A 26 11.32 11.42 -3.21
CA SER A 26 10.36 12.11 -4.08
C SER A 26 9.04 12.42 -3.36
N VAL A 27 8.48 11.44 -2.65
CA VAL A 27 7.25 11.63 -1.86
C VAL A 27 7.46 12.63 -0.73
N ALA A 28 8.60 12.57 -0.04
CA ALA A 28 8.94 13.53 1.00
C ALA A 28 9.06 14.97 0.45
N THR A 29 9.67 15.14 -0.73
CA THR A 29 9.77 16.43 -1.42
C THR A 29 8.40 16.99 -1.78
N GLU A 30 7.53 16.17 -2.38
CA GLU A 30 6.17 16.60 -2.74
C GLU A 30 5.34 16.96 -1.50
N LEU A 31 5.43 16.19 -0.42
CA LEU A 31 4.76 16.51 0.83
C LEU A 31 5.30 17.81 1.46
N ALA A 32 6.62 18.03 1.41
CA ALA A 32 7.22 19.26 1.90
C ALA A 32 6.73 20.48 1.11
N ALA A 33 6.66 20.39 -0.22
CA ALA A 33 6.10 21.44 -1.06
C ALA A 33 4.62 21.68 -0.75
N TYR A 34 3.84 20.61 -0.62
CA TYR A 34 2.43 20.70 -0.24
C TYR A 34 2.24 21.45 1.09
N PHE A 35 3.08 21.21 2.09
CA PHE A 35 3.00 21.88 3.40
C PHE A 35 3.27 23.38 3.38
N LEU A 36 4.00 23.88 2.37
CA LEU A 36 4.23 25.32 2.23
C LEU A 36 2.93 26.06 1.89
N ASP A 37 2.11 25.45 1.05
CA ASP A 37 0.84 26.03 0.59
C ASP A 37 -0.35 25.60 1.47
N HIS A 38 -0.25 24.45 2.13
CA HIS A 38 -1.31 23.82 2.91
C HIS A 38 -0.77 23.39 4.29
N PRO A 39 -0.62 24.34 5.24
CA PRO A 39 -0.15 24.01 6.57
C PRO A 39 -1.10 23.04 7.27
N ALA A 40 -0.54 22.17 8.12
CA ALA A 40 -1.33 21.21 8.88
C ALA A 40 -2.32 21.93 9.79
N VAL A 41 -3.53 21.37 9.91
CA VAL A 41 -4.62 21.96 10.68
C VAL A 41 -4.90 21.09 11.90
N ASP A 42 -4.92 21.70 13.08
CA ASP A 42 -5.31 21.01 14.31
C ASP A 42 -6.78 20.64 14.27
N VAL A 43 -7.06 19.34 14.35
CA VAL A 43 -8.41 18.81 14.41
C VAL A 43 -8.61 18.06 15.70
N GLU A 44 -9.65 18.44 16.43
CA GLU A 44 -10.07 17.80 17.67
C GLU A 44 -11.19 16.78 17.40
N LEU A 45 -10.99 15.52 17.78
CA LEU A 45 -12.03 14.48 17.73
C LEU A 45 -12.02 13.63 19.00
N PRO A 46 -13.15 12.96 19.34
CA PRO A 46 -13.16 11.99 20.44
C PRO A 46 -12.23 10.81 20.15
N TRP A 47 -11.57 10.30 21.20
CA TRP A 47 -10.64 9.17 21.13
C TRP A 47 -11.33 7.82 21.37
N GLY A 48 -10.92 6.80 20.62
CA GLY A 48 -11.33 5.41 20.78
C GLY A 48 -12.59 5.05 20.01
N GLY A 49 -13.75 5.54 20.44
CA GLY A 49 -15.04 5.03 19.98
C GLY A 49 -16.25 5.85 20.43
N PRO A 50 -17.47 5.37 20.14
CA PRO A 50 -18.72 6.09 20.39
C PRO A 50 -19.17 6.06 21.85
N GLU A 51 -18.39 5.46 22.75
CA GLU A 51 -18.73 5.40 24.18
C GLU A 51 -18.85 6.82 24.77
N PRO A 52 -19.74 7.02 25.76
CA PRO A 52 -19.84 8.28 26.47
C PRO A 52 -18.52 8.62 27.20
N ASP A 53 -18.29 9.91 27.44
CA ASP A 53 -17.19 10.46 28.26
C ASP A 53 -15.76 10.14 27.77
N ARG A 54 -15.59 9.84 26.47
CA ARG A 54 -14.26 9.75 25.86
C ARG A 54 -13.59 11.12 25.81
N GLU A 55 -12.35 11.17 26.28
CA GLU A 55 -11.48 12.33 26.08
C GLU A 55 -11.34 12.64 24.59
N LYS A 56 -11.29 13.94 24.30
CA LYS A 56 -10.96 14.42 22.97
C LYS A 56 -9.46 14.56 22.83
N GLN A 57 -8.96 14.33 21.63
CA GLN A 57 -7.56 14.56 21.29
C GLN A 57 -7.48 15.44 20.05
N SER A 58 -6.47 16.31 20.05
CA SER A 58 -6.15 17.18 18.93
C SER A 58 -4.88 16.69 18.26
N PHE A 59 -4.93 16.56 16.94
CA PHE A 59 -3.76 16.24 16.13
C PHE A 59 -3.69 17.18 14.91
N PRO A 60 -2.48 17.60 14.52
CA PRO A 60 -2.29 18.34 13.28
C PRO A 60 -2.48 17.39 12.10
N LEU A 61 -3.55 17.59 11.35
CA LEU A 61 -3.85 16.81 10.16
C LEU A 61 -3.25 17.46 8.92
N VAL A 62 -2.51 16.66 8.16
CA VAL A 62 -1.89 17.04 6.87
C VAL A 62 -2.95 17.26 5.79
N LEU A 63 -3.97 16.41 5.76
CA LEU A 63 -5.04 16.46 4.77
C LEU A 63 -6.36 16.75 5.47
N THR A 64 -6.93 17.91 5.17
CA THR A 64 -8.22 18.36 5.68
C THR A 64 -9.12 18.81 4.53
N THR A 65 -10.40 18.98 4.84
CA THR A 65 -11.34 19.65 3.93
C THR A 65 -11.02 21.14 3.85
N THR A 66 -11.61 21.85 2.88
CA THR A 66 -11.52 23.32 2.77
C THR A 66 -12.01 24.06 4.03
N TYR A 67 -12.77 23.40 4.88
CA TYR A 67 -13.26 23.92 6.16
C TYR A 67 -12.36 23.55 7.35
N GLY A 68 -11.19 22.96 7.12
CA GLY A 68 -10.25 22.54 8.17
C GLY A 68 -10.64 21.26 8.91
N ASN A 69 -11.76 20.62 8.55
CA ASN A 69 -12.20 19.37 9.19
C ASN A 69 -11.52 18.14 8.59
N ALA A 70 -11.47 17.05 9.37
CA ALA A 70 -10.94 15.78 8.89
C ALA A 70 -11.78 15.19 7.74
N ILE A 71 -11.09 14.60 6.76
CA ILE A 71 -11.70 14.05 5.55
C ILE A 71 -12.43 12.73 5.83
N ARG A 72 -13.69 12.63 5.40
CA ARG A 72 -14.44 11.37 5.40
C ARG A 72 -14.13 10.60 4.11
N ALA A 73 -13.61 9.38 4.23
CA ALA A 73 -13.20 8.58 3.07
C ALA A 73 -14.32 8.38 2.01
N ASN A 74 -15.56 8.19 2.43
CA ASN A 74 -16.68 8.05 1.50
C ASN A 74 -16.98 9.36 0.75
N ILE A 75 -16.92 10.50 1.43
CA ILE A 75 -17.11 11.82 0.80
C ILE A 75 -15.95 12.08 -0.17
N PHE A 76 -14.70 11.82 0.25
CA PHE A 76 -13.55 11.95 -0.64
C PHE A 76 -13.70 11.07 -1.89
N ASN A 77 -14.16 9.83 -1.73
CA ASN A 77 -14.41 8.94 -2.87
C ASN A 77 -15.41 9.53 -3.86
N ASP A 78 -16.52 10.08 -3.38
CA ASP A 78 -17.61 10.52 -4.24
C ASP A 78 -17.43 11.95 -4.78
N GLU A 79 -16.78 12.84 -4.03
CA GLU A 79 -16.65 14.27 -4.35
C GLU A 79 -15.30 14.64 -4.97
N ALA A 80 -14.25 13.84 -4.77
CA ALA A 80 -12.92 14.14 -5.33
C ALA A 80 -12.40 13.01 -6.23
N TRP A 81 -12.33 11.78 -5.70
CA TRP A 81 -11.69 10.67 -6.38
C TRP A 81 -12.41 10.22 -7.65
N LYS A 82 -13.70 9.88 -7.57
CA LYS A 82 -14.46 9.44 -8.77
C LYS A 82 -14.62 10.53 -9.83
N PRO A 83 -14.86 11.81 -9.47
CA PRO A 83 -14.76 12.90 -10.44
C PRO A 83 -13.40 12.95 -11.15
N ALA A 84 -12.29 12.78 -10.42
CA ALA A 84 -10.95 12.74 -11.02
C ALA A 84 -10.79 11.53 -11.96
N LEU A 85 -11.26 10.35 -11.57
CA LEU A 85 -11.25 9.16 -12.44
C LEU A 85 -12.09 9.38 -13.71
N ALA A 86 -13.25 10.03 -13.60
CA ALA A 86 -14.10 10.34 -14.74
C ALA A 86 -13.45 11.37 -15.67
N ALA A 87 -12.83 12.41 -15.11
CA ALA A 87 -12.08 13.41 -15.86
C ALA A 87 -10.87 12.79 -16.59
N ALA A 88 -10.24 11.78 -15.99
CA ALA A 88 -9.17 11.00 -16.61
C ALA A 88 -9.67 9.92 -17.59
N GLY A 89 -10.98 9.78 -17.80
CA GLY A 89 -11.56 8.78 -18.71
C GLY A 89 -11.50 7.33 -18.23
N VAL A 90 -11.17 7.10 -16.94
CA VAL A 90 -11.06 5.75 -16.35
C VAL A 90 -12.45 5.15 -16.08
N ILE A 91 -13.41 5.99 -15.71
CA ILE A 91 -14.82 5.61 -15.53
C ILE A 91 -15.73 6.57 -16.31
N PRO A 92 -16.97 6.18 -16.64
CA PRO A 92 -17.92 7.08 -17.28
C PRO A 92 -18.23 8.30 -16.40
N VAL A 93 -18.43 9.45 -17.03
CA VAL A 93 -18.95 10.64 -16.35
C VAL A 93 -20.34 10.36 -15.81
N ARG A 94 -20.56 10.68 -14.53
CA ARG A 94 -21.86 10.53 -13.88
C ARG A 94 -22.83 11.59 -14.39
N GLU A 95 -24.07 11.18 -14.64
CA GLU A 95 -25.16 12.12 -14.90
C GLU A 95 -25.41 13.05 -13.72
N ARG A 96 -25.84 14.29 -14.00
CA ARG A 96 -26.13 15.27 -12.95
C ARG A 96 -27.25 14.75 -12.04
N GLY A 97 -27.01 14.74 -10.73
CA GLY A 97 -27.98 14.26 -9.73
C GLY A 97 -27.99 12.74 -9.51
N ALA A 98 -27.34 11.96 -10.38
CA ALA A 98 -27.18 10.52 -10.16
C ALA A 98 -26.15 10.23 -9.05
N ARG A 99 -26.17 9.01 -8.51
CA ARG A 99 -25.12 8.50 -7.62
C ARG A 99 -24.04 7.81 -8.46
N TRP A 100 -22.80 7.85 -7.98
CA TRP A 100 -21.75 7.04 -8.58
C TRP A 100 -22.07 5.56 -8.42
N LYS A 101 -21.79 4.76 -9.45
CA LYS A 101 -21.92 3.31 -9.35
C LYS A 101 -21.05 2.80 -8.20
N ALA A 102 -21.63 1.98 -7.32
CA ALA A 102 -20.88 1.34 -6.25
C ALA A 102 -19.93 0.30 -6.86
N SER A 103 -18.63 0.54 -6.72
CA SER A 103 -17.61 -0.28 -7.33
C SER A 103 -16.35 -0.23 -6.46
N ARG A 104 -15.92 -1.39 -5.96
CA ARG A 104 -14.72 -1.46 -5.10
C ARG A 104 -13.44 -1.14 -5.87
N LYS A 105 -13.39 -1.51 -7.15
CA LYS A 105 -12.25 -1.26 -8.05
C LYS A 105 -12.05 0.22 -8.38
N ASP A 106 -13.11 1.03 -8.28
CA ASP A 106 -13.08 2.46 -8.62
C ASP A 106 -12.97 3.34 -7.36
N GLY A 107 -12.79 2.74 -6.19
CA GLY A 107 -12.57 3.47 -4.94
C GLY A 107 -11.08 3.80 -4.72
N PHE A 108 -10.81 4.81 -3.89
CA PHE A 108 -9.46 5.28 -3.58
C PHE A 108 -8.52 4.20 -3.03
N HIS A 109 -9.07 3.12 -2.47
CA HIS A 109 -8.27 1.97 -2.01
C HIS A 109 -7.45 1.31 -3.13
N VAL A 110 -7.80 1.52 -4.39
CA VAL A 110 -7.01 1.04 -5.53
C VAL A 110 -5.57 1.53 -5.49
N LEU A 111 -5.29 2.73 -4.96
CA LEU A 111 -3.91 3.22 -4.82
C LEU A 111 -3.06 2.34 -3.89
N ARG A 112 -3.68 1.72 -2.87
CA ARG A 112 -2.98 0.76 -2.01
C ARG A 112 -2.69 -0.53 -2.78
N HIS A 113 -3.59 -0.96 -3.66
CA HIS A 113 -3.33 -2.10 -4.54
C HIS A 113 -2.18 -1.79 -5.50
N THR A 114 -2.17 -0.60 -6.11
CA THR A 114 -1.08 -0.14 -6.98
C THR A 114 0.26 -0.08 -6.24
N TYR A 115 0.28 0.47 -5.02
CA TYR A 115 1.49 0.49 -4.19
C TYR A 115 2.04 -0.93 -3.94
N ALA A 116 1.15 -1.85 -3.57
CA ALA A 116 1.53 -3.24 -3.31
C ALA A 116 2.04 -3.96 -4.56
N SER A 117 1.36 -3.78 -5.70
CA SER A 117 1.75 -4.42 -6.96
C SER A 117 3.10 -3.93 -7.46
N VAL A 118 3.32 -2.61 -7.47
CA VAL A 118 4.58 -2.00 -7.93
C VAL A 118 5.77 -2.46 -7.09
N LEU A 119 5.61 -2.55 -5.76
CA LEU A 119 6.70 -3.00 -4.88
C LEU A 119 7.01 -4.48 -5.07
N LEU A 120 6.00 -5.34 -5.22
CA LEU A 120 6.24 -6.77 -5.46
C LEU A 120 6.86 -7.03 -6.82
N GLU A 121 6.43 -6.31 -7.85
CA GLU A 121 7.03 -6.39 -9.19
C GLU A 121 8.50 -5.96 -9.18
N ALA A 122 8.84 -4.95 -8.37
CA ALA A 122 10.23 -4.54 -8.12
C ALA A 122 11.04 -5.56 -7.30
N GLY A 123 10.41 -6.62 -6.79
CA GLY A 123 11.05 -7.70 -6.04
C GLY A 123 11.16 -7.47 -4.53
N GLU A 124 10.37 -6.55 -3.96
CA GLU A 124 10.30 -6.36 -2.51
C GLU A 124 9.83 -7.64 -1.80
N SER A 125 10.30 -7.83 -0.56
CA SER A 125 9.89 -8.96 0.27
C SER A 125 8.40 -8.85 0.62
N ILE A 126 7.66 -9.94 0.37
CA ILE A 126 6.25 -10.03 0.74
C ILE A 126 6.02 -9.84 2.24
N VAL A 127 6.97 -10.25 3.08
CA VAL A 127 6.91 -10.08 4.53
C VAL A 127 7.07 -8.60 4.91
N THR A 128 8.03 -7.92 4.28
CA THR A 128 8.24 -6.47 4.47
C THR A 128 7.00 -5.69 4.03
N LEU A 129 6.48 -5.98 2.84
CA LEU A 129 5.28 -5.33 2.33
C LEU A 129 4.06 -5.61 3.22
N ALA A 130 3.85 -6.84 3.70
CA ALA A 130 2.77 -7.16 4.62
C ALA A 130 2.82 -6.32 5.90
N ARG A 131 4.02 -6.09 6.44
CA ARG A 131 4.23 -5.22 7.61
C ARG A 131 3.90 -3.77 7.30
N TRP A 132 4.35 -3.22 6.17
CA TRP A 132 4.03 -1.85 5.75
C TRP A 132 2.54 -1.63 5.47
N LEU A 133 1.87 -2.63 4.90
CA LEU A 133 0.43 -2.62 4.69
C LEU A 133 -0.33 -2.78 6.02
N GLY A 134 0.29 -3.36 7.05
CA GLY A 134 -0.34 -3.63 8.35
C GLY A 134 -1.26 -4.85 8.29
N HIS A 135 -0.93 -5.85 7.48
CA HIS A 135 -1.62 -7.12 7.48
C HIS A 135 -1.20 -7.95 8.70
N SER A 136 -2.14 -8.66 9.32
CA SER A 136 -1.88 -9.51 10.48
C SER A 136 -1.05 -10.76 10.12
N SER A 137 -1.05 -11.15 8.85
CA SER A 137 -0.24 -12.25 8.31
C SER A 137 0.22 -11.91 6.88
N PRO A 138 1.45 -12.29 6.48
CA PRO A 138 1.90 -12.23 5.08
C PRO A 138 1.02 -13.01 4.11
N THR A 139 0.32 -14.05 4.57
CA THR A 139 -0.62 -14.83 3.74
C THR A 139 -1.68 -13.94 3.11
N ILE A 140 -2.19 -12.93 3.84
CA ILE A 140 -3.16 -11.97 3.30
C ILE A 140 -2.58 -11.22 2.10
N THR A 141 -1.31 -10.82 2.18
CA THR A 141 -0.62 -10.17 1.05
C THR A 141 -0.43 -11.15 -0.10
N LEU A 142 -0.09 -12.40 0.21
CA LEU A 142 0.12 -13.44 -0.81
C LEU A 142 -1.15 -13.72 -1.58
N ASP A 143 -2.26 -13.96 -0.88
CA ASP A 143 -3.57 -14.24 -1.46
C ASP A 143 -4.02 -13.13 -2.43
N HIS A 144 -3.68 -11.88 -2.12
CA HIS A 144 -4.08 -10.72 -2.92
C HIS A 144 -3.11 -10.35 -4.04
N TYR A 145 -1.80 -10.62 -3.90
CA TYR A 145 -0.79 -10.03 -4.77
C TYR A 145 0.26 -11.01 -5.32
N ALA A 146 0.17 -12.31 -5.02
CA ALA A 146 1.15 -13.29 -5.49
C ALA A 146 1.40 -13.24 -7.01
N HIS A 147 0.40 -12.88 -7.79
CA HIS A 147 0.47 -12.78 -9.25
C HIS A 147 1.35 -11.63 -9.77
N PHE A 148 1.74 -10.67 -8.92
CA PHE A 148 2.71 -9.62 -9.27
C PHE A 148 4.15 -9.98 -8.93
N MET A 149 4.37 -11.12 -8.26
CA MET A 149 5.72 -11.54 -7.90
C MET A 149 6.45 -12.06 -9.16
N PRO A 150 7.67 -11.59 -9.44
CA PRO A 150 8.46 -12.12 -10.54
C PRO A 150 8.66 -13.63 -10.37
N GLU A 151 8.56 -14.40 -11.47
CA GLU A 151 8.91 -15.82 -11.41
C GLU A 151 10.37 -15.98 -10.95
N ALA A 152 10.56 -16.63 -9.80
CA ALA A 152 11.87 -16.77 -9.15
C ALA A 152 12.79 -17.79 -9.83
N GLY A 153 12.36 -18.44 -10.93
CA GLY A 153 13.00 -19.62 -11.50
C GLY A 153 14.48 -19.44 -11.85
N GLY A 154 14.87 -18.28 -12.38
CA GLY A 154 16.27 -17.98 -12.74
C GLY A 154 17.12 -17.47 -11.57
N LYS A 155 16.55 -16.58 -10.73
CA LYS A 155 17.28 -15.93 -9.63
C LYS A 155 17.69 -16.91 -8.54
N GLY A 156 16.81 -17.87 -8.20
CA GLY A 156 17.10 -18.88 -7.18
C GLY A 156 18.28 -19.78 -7.57
N ARG A 157 18.32 -20.24 -8.83
CA ARG A 157 19.43 -21.04 -9.34
C ARG A 157 20.74 -20.25 -9.35
N ALA A 158 20.72 -19.03 -9.90
CA ALA A 158 21.91 -18.17 -9.94
C ALA A 158 22.46 -17.83 -8.54
N ALA A 159 21.60 -17.67 -7.53
CA ALA A 159 22.03 -17.43 -6.16
C ALA A 159 22.73 -18.67 -5.53
N ILE A 160 22.20 -19.87 -5.79
CA ILE A 160 22.83 -21.12 -5.38
C ILE A 160 24.16 -21.33 -6.11
N ASP A 161 24.21 -21.06 -7.41
CA ASP A 161 25.45 -21.13 -8.19
C ASP A 161 26.48 -20.14 -7.68
N ALA A 162 26.10 -18.89 -7.37
CA ALA A 162 27.00 -17.91 -6.78
C ALA A 162 27.55 -18.36 -5.42
N LEU A 163 26.69 -18.89 -4.55
CA LEU A 163 27.09 -19.45 -3.25
C LEU A 163 28.05 -20.64 -3.40
N LEU A 164 27.75 -21.53 -4.35
CA LEU A 164 28.49 -22.78 -4.57
C LEU A 164 29.65 -22.64 -5.56
N SER A 165 29.85 -21.50 -6.22
CA SER A 165 30.93 -21.29 -7.20
C SER A 165 32.35 -21.34 -6.60
N THR A 166 32.45 -21.46 -5.27
CA THR A 166 33.71 -21.76 -4.56
C THR A 166 33.93 -23.26 -4.32
N ALA A 167 32.93 -24.10 -4.60
CA ALA A 167 33.05 -25.55 -4.54
C ALA A 167 33.71 -26.09 -5.81
N PRO A 168 34.60 -27.10 -5.70
CA PRO A 168 35.19 -27.74 -6.88
C PRO A 168 34.10 -28.28 -7.81
N VAL A 169 34.33 -28.15 -9.11
CA VAL A 169 33.42 -28.63 -10.16
C VAL A 169 33.10 -30.09 -9.88
N TYR A 170 31.83 -30.39 -9.58
CA TYR A 170 31.36 -31.76 -9.50
C TYR A 170 31.35 -32.34 -10.91
N VAL A 171 32.29 -33.24 -11.19
CA VAL A 171 32.29 -34.07 -12.41
C VAL A 171 31.66 -35.41 -12.01
N PRO A 172 30.46 -35.75 -12.52
CA PRO A 172 29.87 -37.06 -12.27
C PRO A 172 30.79 -38.16 -12.81
N GLU A 173 31.07 -39.18 -11.99
CA GLU A 173 31.80 -40.38 -12.41
C GLU A 173 31.05 -41.06 -13.56
N GLY A 174 31.46 -40.80 -14.80
CA GLY A 174 30.82 -41.35 -16.01
C GLY A 174 30.86 -40.45 -17.24
N LEU A 175 31.25 -39.18 -17.12
CA LEU A 175 31.31 -38.22 -18.25
C LEU A 175 32.71 -38.01 -18.85
N VAL A 176 33.75 -38.69 -18.35
CA VAL A 176 35.06 -38.68 -19.01
C VAL A 176 34.98 -39.59 -20.23
N SER A 177 34.72 -38.99 -21.40
CA SER A 177 34.72 -39.72 -22.67
C SER A 177 36.10 -40.33 -22.89
N SER A 178 36.17 -41.67 -22.89
CA SER A 178 37.32 -42.45 -23.32
C SER A 178 37.58 -42.24 -24.81
N HIS A 179 38.22 -41.13 -25.18
CA HIS A 179 38.84 -41.01 -26.49
C HIS A 179 40.23 -41.66 -26.39
N GLY A 180 40.23 -42.97 -26.61
CA GLY A 180 41.43 -43.76 -26.84
C GLY A 180 42.14 -43.28 -28.10
N SER A 181 43.46 -43.15 -27.99
CA SER A 181 44.39 -42.91 -29.09
C SER A 181 44.40 -44.08 -30.09
N ILE A 182 44.39 -43.75 -31.38
CA ILE A 182 45.14 -44.46 -32.42
C ILE A 182 45.79 -43.39 -33.31
#